data_AF-A0A1C7I9M6-F1
#
_entry.id   AF-A0A1C7I9M6-F1
#
_cell.length_a   1.000
_cell.length_b   1.000
_cell.length_c   1.000
_cell.angle_alpha   90.00
_cell.angle_beta   90.00
_cell.angle_gamma   90.00
#
_symmetry.space_group_name_H-M   'P 1'
#
loop_
_entity.id
_entity.type
_entity.pdbx_description
1 polymer ?
#
loop_
_entity_poly.entity_id
_entity_poly.type
_entity_poly.pdbx_seq_one_letter_code
_entity_poly.pdbx_strand_id
1 'polypeptide(L)'
;MFLEYTMASEEKFSQYFGFTEEEVDMLFDRYLSCTAEPCLTREGLQGWYDGFYSKSGKRLYNPRSVITSLKNNNFGNYWTSAGPYDEIVYYIEYNVAAVRDDLALMAAGMDGCIVPAPLLPGWECPAGGTGSRSHPYYPGAGGRWEGGLFWEGA
;
A
#
# COMPACT_ATOMS: atom_id res chain seq x y z
N MET A 1 -1.62 18.79 18.00
CA MET A 1 -0.53 18.39 17.08
C MET A 1 -0.08 17.00 17.51
N PHE A 2 -0.03 16.03 16.59
CA PHE A 2 0.44 14.67 16.86
C PHE A 2 1.91 14.52 16.47
N LEU A 3 2.61 13.59 17.15
CA LEU A 3 3.97 13.20 16.81
C LEU A 3 3.90 12.07 15.79
N GLU A 4 4.47 12.28 14.62
CA GLU A 4 4.64 11.26 13.59
C GLU A 4 5.91 10.47 13.85
N TYR A 5 5.83 9.16 13.69
CA TYR A 5 6.95 8.24 13.80
C TYR A 5 6.95 7.38 12.54
N THR A 6 8.02 7.46 11.76
CA THR A 6 8.18 6.61 10.58
C THR A 6 9.24 5.56 10.83
N MET A 7 9.13 4.45 10.11
CA MET A 7 10.09 3.35 10.19
C MET A 7 11.51 3.76 9.76
N ALA A 8 11.63 4.71 8.83
CA ALA A 8 12.91 5.13 8.25
C ALA A 8 13.66 6.13 9.15
N SER A 9 12.96 7.05 9.81
CA SER A 9 13.59 8.15 10.56
C SER A 9 13.64 7.93 12.07
N GLU A 10 12.82 7.05 12.64
CA GLU A 10 12.69 6.87 14.10
C GLU A 10 12.94 5.43 14.56
N GLU A 11 13.89 5.29 15.50
CA GLU A 11 14.22 3.99 16.09
C GLU A 11 13.19 3.52 17.12
N LYS A 12 12.47 4.46 17.76
CA LYS A 12 11.61 4.21 18.92
C LYS A 12 10.58 3.08 18.72
N PHE A 13 10.11 2.88 17.49
CA PHE A 13 9.13 1.85 17.15
C PHE A 13 9.60 0.95 16.01
N SER A 14 10.88 1.01 15.63
CA SER A 14 11.43 0.30 14.47
C SER A 14 11.15 -1.20 14.50
N GLN A 15 11.20 -1.81 15.70
CA GLN A 15 10.97 -3.23 15.93
C GLN A 15 9.51 -3.70 15.75
N TYR A 16 8.55 -2.78 15.54
CA TYR A 16 7.14 -3.12 15.41
C TYR A 16 6.57 -2.96 13.99
N PHE A 17 7.36 -2.44 13.05
CA PHE A 17 6.89 -2.17 11.68
C PHE A 17 6.90 -3.39 10.75
N GLY A 18 7.62 -4.46 11.10
CA GLY A 18 7.73 -5.66 10.31
C GLY A 18 8.41 -6.78 11.08
N PHE A 19 8.54 -7.96 10.45
CA PHE A 19 9.31 -9.05 11.03
C PHE A 19 10.80 -8.85 10.83
N THR A 20 11.61 -9.18 11.82
CA THR A 20 13.07 -9.23 11.67
C THR A 20 13.51 -10.52 10.97
N GLU A 21 14.77 -10.57 10.56
CA GLU A 21 15.41 -11.77 9.99
C GLU A 21 15.18 -12.99 10.89
N GLU A 22 15.41 -12.83 12.19
CA GLU A 22 15.30 -13.90 13.19
C GLU A 22 13.85 -14.38 13.37
N GLU A 23 12.89 -13.47 13.29
CA GLU A 23 11.47 -13.82 13.35
C GLU A 23 11.03 -14.62 12.12
N VAL A 24 11.54 -14.26 10.93
CA VAL A 24 11.27 -15.03 9.71
C VAL A 24 11.94 -16.40 9.76
N ASP A 25 13.17 -16.50 10.30
CA ASP A 25 13.85 -17.79 10.49
C ASP A 25 13.03 -18.72 11.39
N MET A 26 12.57 -18.23 12.55
CA MET A 26 11.71 -19.00 13.45
C MET A 26 10.41 -19.46 12.80
N LEU A 27 9.79 -18.60 11.97
CA LEU A 27 8.58 -18.95 11.25
C LEU A 27 8.83 -19.99 10.15
N PHE A 28 9.97 -19.88 9.46
CA PHE A 28 10.39 -20.81 8.43
C PHE A 28 10.68 -22.20 9.01
N ASP A 29 11.39 -22.28 10.14
CA ASP A 29 11.65 -23.54 10.86
C ASP A 29 10.34 -24.24 11.28
N ARG A 30 9.37 -23.47 11.77
CA ARG A 30 8.04 -24.00 12.10
C ARG A 30 7.33 -24.50 10.85
N TYR A 31 7.39 -23.77 9.76
CA TYR A 31 6.81 -24.19 8.49
C TYR A 31 7.42 -25.50 7.99
N LEU A 32 8.74 -25.67 8.06
CA LEU A 32 9.42 -26.93 7.72
C LEU A 32 8.98 -28.09 8.63
N SER A 33 8.75 -27.82 9.90
CA SER A 33 8.33 -28.82 10.89
C SER A 33 6.85 -29.22 10.77
N CYS A 34 6.00 -28.32 10.25
CA CYS A 34 4.54 -28.47 10.23
C CYS A 34 3.96 -28.74 8.83
N THR A 35 4.77 -28.69 7.77
CA THR A 35 4.32 -28.85 6.39
C THR A 35 4.89 -30.14 5.81
N ALA A 36 4.03 -31.04 5.34
CA ALA A 36 4.46 -32.35 4.83
C ALA A 36 5.35 -32.25 3.57
N GLU A 37 5.04 -31.32 2.67
CA GLU A 37 5.78 -31.08 1.43
C GLU A 37 6.13 -29.59 1.30
N PRO A 38 7.21 -29.12 1.95
CA PRO A 38 7.63 -27.73 1.83
C PRO A 38 8.08 -27.38 0.40
N CYS A 39 7.48 -26.35 -0.20
CA CYS A 39 7.81 -25.86 -1.55
C CYS A 39 8.59 -24.53 -1.56
N LEU A 40 8.76 -23.91 -0.39
CA LEU A 40 9.43 -22.62 -0.21
C LEU A 40 10.87 -22.77 0.29
N THR A 41 11.71 -21.79 -0.07
CA THR A 41 13.06 -21.62 0.47
C THR A 41 13.15 -20.35 1.31
N ARG A 42 14.11 -20.32 2.24
CA ARG A 42 14.33 -19.15 3.10
C ARG A 42 14.84 -17.95 2.32
N GLU A 43 15.72 -18.20 1.35
CA GLU A 43 16.25 -17.21 0.42
C GLU A 43 15.15 -16.68 -0.50
N GLY A 44 14.16 -17.51 -0.83
CA GLY A 44 13.00 -17.08 -1.60
C GLY A 44 12.10 -16.13 -0.80
N LEU A 45 11.88 -16.39 0.50
CA LEU A 45 11.16 -15.44 1.37
C LEU A 45 11.89 -14.09 1.45
N GLN A 46 13.23 -14.12 1.47
CA GLN A 46 14.04 -12.92 1.38
C GLN A 46 13.81 -12.20 0.07
N GLY A 47 14.11 -12.82 -1.07
CA GLY A 47 14.01 -12.16 -2.37
C GLY A 47 12.60 -11.65 -2.74
N TRP A 48 11.55 -12.23 -2.16
CA TRP A 48 10.17 -11.78 -2.42
C TRP A 48 9.67 -10.72 -1.45
N TYR A 49 10.12 -10.70 -0.19
CA TYR A 49 9.44 -9.95 0.86
C TYR A 49 10.35 -9.14 1.78
N ASP A 50 11.64 -9.01 1.48
CA ASP A 50 12.60 -8.21 2.24
C ASP A 50 12.52 -6.71 1.94
N GLY A 51 11.35 -6.12 2.16
CA GLY A 51 11.03 -4.81 1.58
C GLY A 51 11.66 -3.58 2.25
N PHE A 52 12.12 -3.64 3.51
CA PHE A 52 12.56 -2.43 4.20
C PHE A 52 13.76 -2.62 5.12
N TYR A 53 14.40 -1.49 5.45
CA TYR A 53 15.39 -1.40 6.52
C TYR A 53 14.90 -0.43 7.60
N SER A 54 15.02 -0.88 8.85
CA SER A 54 14.91 0.02 10.01
C SER A 54 16.02 1.08 10.00
N LYS A 55 15.83 2.17 10.76
CA LYS A 55 16.90 3.15 11.02
C LYS A 55 18.21 2.51 11.51
N SER A 56 18.12 1.44 12.29
CA SER A 56 19.29 0.69 12.78
C SER A 56 19.97 -0.20 11.71
N GLY A 57 19.48 -0.19 10.47
CA GLY A 57 20.01 -1.01 9.38
C GLY A 57 19.57 -2.47 9.41
N LYS A 58 18.66 -2.86 10.32
CA LYS A 58 18.06 -4.20 10.32
C LYS A 58 17.03 -4.33 9.22
N ARG A 59 17.04 -5.49 8.55
CA ARG A 59 16.06 -5.84 7.52
C ARG A 59 14.71 -6.15 8.16
N LEU A 60 13.66 -5.68 7.51
CA LEU A 60 12.28 -5.84 7.93
C LEU A 60 11.47 -6.43 6.79
N TYR A 61 10.69 -7.46 7.12
CA TYR A 61 9.84 -8.20 6.21
C TYR A 61 8.39 -7.81 6.44
N ASN A 62 7.58 -7.79 5.37
CA ASN A 62 6.15 -7.58 5.48
C ASN A 62 5.49 -8.79 6.18
N PRO A 63 4.91 -8.63 7.39
CA PRO A 63 4.38 -9.74 8.16
C PRO A 63 3.28 -10.52 7.44
N ARG A 64 2.40 -9.80 6.74
CA ARG A 64 1.30 -10.39 5.97
C ARG A 64 1.86 -11.26 4.85
N SER A 65 2.83 -10.75 4.10
CA SER A 65 3.40 -11.47 2.97
C SER A 65 4.09 -12.77 3.40
N VAL A 66 4.93 -12.71 4.44
CA VAL A 66 5.60 -13.90 4.99
C VAL A 66 4.58 -14.93 5.48
N ILE A 67 3.61 -14.53 6.31
CA ILE A 67 2.60 -15.45 6.85
C ILE A 67 1.77 -16.09 5.73
N THR A 68 1.35 -15.29 4.75
CA THR A 68 0.48 -15.77 3.68
C THR A 68 1.23 -16.73 2.75
N SER A 69 2.49 -16.41 2.43
CA SER A 69 3.35 -17.28 1.64
C SER A 69 3.57 -18.63 2.33
N LEU A 70 3.94 -18.64 3.61
CA LEU A 70 4.14 -19.86 4.40
C LEU A 70 2.85 -20.70 4.48
N LYS A 71 1.69 -20.07 4.70
CA LYS A 71 0.40 -20.78 4.77
C LYS A 71 -0.03 -21.38 3.43
N ASN A 72 0.22 -20.66 2.34
CA ASN A 72 -0.18 -21.09 1.00
C ASN A 72 0.87 -22.00 0.34
N ASN A 73 2.03 -22.17 0.98
CA ASN A 73 3.15 -22.96 0.47
C ASN A 73 3.60 -22.51 -0.93
N ASN A 74 3.53 -21.20 -1.23
CA ASN A 74 3.93 -20.62 -2.52
C ASN A 74 4.36 -19.15 -2.39
N PHE A 75 5.09 -18.64 -3.39
CA PHE A 75 5.36 -17.22 -3.53
C PHE A 75 4.24 -16.53 -4.33
N GLY A 76 4.02 -15.24 -4.07
CA GLY A 76 3.00 -14.47 -4.76
C GLY A 76 2.93 -13.02 -4.31
N ASN A 77 2.09 -12.23 -4.97
CA ASN A 77 1.91 -10.80 -4.72
C ASN A 77 1.08 -10.54 -3.44
N TYR A 78 1.62 -10.89 -2.29
CA TYR A 78 0.95 -10.70 -1.00
C TYR A 78 1.13 -9.29 -0.40
N TRP A 79 1.97 -8.46 -1.02
CA TRP A 79 2.31 -7.11 -0.57
C TRP A 79 1.13 -6.12 -0.61
N THR A 80 0.35 -6.12 -1.70
CA THR A 80 -0.61 -5.05 -2.05
C THR A 80 -2.08 -5.40 -1.82
N SER A 81 -2.37 -6.56 -1.24
CA SER A 81 -3.77 -7.03 -1.09
C SER A 81 -4.57 -6.33 0.02
N ALA A 82 -4.23 -5.08 0.36
CA ALA A 82 -4.90 -4.28 1.40
C ALA A 82 -6.14 -3.52 0.91
N GLY A 83 -6.46 -3.53 -0.39
CA GLY A 83 -7.73 -3.01 -0.93
C GLY A 83 -8.00 -3.53 -2.34
N PRO A 84 -9.27 -3.78 -2.73
CA PRO A 84 -9.58 -4.15 -4.09
C PRO A 84 -9.24 -2.97 -5.01
N TYR A 85 -8.38 -3.19 -6.00
CA TYR A 85 -8.08 -2.22 -7.07
C TYR A 85 -9.36 -1.65 -7.69
N ASP A 86 -10.44 -2.42 -7.66
CA ASP A 86 -11.80 -2.03 -8.09
C ASP A 86 -12.25 -0.68 -7.52
N GLU A 87 -11.90 -0.36 -6.27
CA GLU A 87 -12.29 0.94 -5.68
C GLU A 87 -11.51 2.10 -6.30
N ILE A 88 -10.22 1.92 -6.60
CA ILE A 88 -9.40 2.94 -7.28
C ILE A 88 -9.87 3.12 -8.73
N VAL A 89 -10.13 2.01 -9.42
CA VAL A 89 -10.68 2.03 -10.79
C VAL A 89 -12.02 2.75 -10.81
N TYR A 90 -12.91 2.47 -9.85
CA TYR A 90 -14.18 3.17 -9.70
C TYR A 90 -14.01 4.70 -9.58
N TYR A 91 -13.14 5.17 -8.68
CA TYR A 91 -12.95 6.62 -8.50
C TYR A 91 -12.41 7.30 -9.77
N ILE A 92 -11.55 6.62 -10.54
CA ILE A 92 -10.98 7.13 -11.80
C ILE A 92 -12.01 7.09 -12.95
N GLU A 93 -12.69 5.95 -13.16
CA GLU A 93 -13.67 5.76 -14.24
C GLU A 93 -14.82 6.75 -14.14
N TYR A 94 -15.38 6.89 -12.94
CA TYR A 94 -16.51 7.79 -12.68
C TYR A 94 -16.06 9.22 -12.37
N ASN A 95 -14.76 9.50 -12.39
CA ASN A 95 -14.15 10.79 -12.09
C ASN A 95 -14.72 11.42 -10.80
N VAL A 96 -14.88 10.58 -9.77
CA VAL A 96 -15.44 10.99 -8.49
C VAL A 96 -14.51 12.04 -7.89
N ALA A 97 -15.09 13.16 -7.43
CA ALA A 97 -14.31 14.27 -6.86
C ALA A 97 -13.15 14.74 -7.76
N ALA A 98 -13.28 14.62 -9.09
CA ALA A 98 -12.27 15.01 -10.08
C ALA A 98 -10.94 14.22 -10.00
N VAL A 99 -10.92 13.05 -9.35
CA VAL A 99 -9.70 12.24 -9.12
C VAL A 99 -8.94 11.91 -10.42
N ARG A 100 -9.63 11.65 -11.54
CA ARG A 100 -8.97 11.38 -12.82
C ARG A 100 -8.29 12.62 -13.38
N ASP A 101 -8.94 13.76 -13.27
CA ASP A 101 -8.43 15.02 -13.79
C ASP A 101 -7.21 15.47 -12.97
N ASP A 102 -7.28 15.32 -11.64
CA ASP A 102 -6.15 15.55 -10.73
C ASP A 102 -4.97 14.62 -11.04
N LEU A 103 -5.24 13.33 -11.33
CA LEU A 103 -4.20 12.37 -11.72
C LEU A 103 -3.53 12.77 -13.04
N ALA A 104 -4.28 13.29 -14.01
CA ALA A 104 -3.73 13.78 -15.27
C ALA A 104 -2.84 15.02 -15.06
N LEU A 105 -3.22 15.91 -14.14
CA LEU A 105 -2.39 17.07 -13.77
C LEU A 105 -1.09 16.65 -13.09
N MET A 106 -1.16 15.74 -12.12
CA MET A 106 0.03 15.19 -11.44
C MET A 106 0.97 14.50 -12.44
N ALA A 107 0.44 13.69 -13.36
CA ALA A 107 1.24 13.02 -14.39
C ALA A 107 1.89 14.00 -15.38
N ALA A 108 1.24 15.15 -15.63
CA ALA A 108 1.78 16.23 -16.44
C ALA A 108 2.82 17.10 -15.69
N GLY A 109 3.12 16.80 -14.42
CA GLY A 109 4.02 17.59 -13.58
C GLY A 109 3.44 18.95 -13.21
N MET A 110 2.10 19.08 -13.22
CA MET A 110 1.40 20.29 -12.81
C MET A 110 0.89 20.12 -11.38
N ASP A 111 1.66 20.66 -10.44
CA ASP A 111 1.34 20.68 -9.01
C ASP A 111 0.28 21.77 -8.72
N GLY A 112 -0.88 21.71 -9.38
CA GLY A 112 -2.00 22.57 -9.03
C GLY A 112 -2.39 22.27 -7.59
N CYS A 113 -2.49 23.28 -6.72
CA CYS A 113 -2.78 23.11 -5.30
C CYS A 113 -4.00 22.19 -5.09
N ILE A 114 -3.77 20.91 -4.80
CA ILE A 114 -4.80 19.94 -4.45
C ILE A 114 -5.23 20.28 -3.02
N VAL A 115 -6.15 21.23 -2.89
CA VAL A 115 -6.88 21.47 -1.64
C VAL A 115 -8.18 20.67 -1.70
N PRO A 116 -8.44 19.75 -0.74
CA PRO A 116 -9.77 19.20 -0.59
C PRO A 116 -10.69 20.32 -0.10
N ALA A 117 -11.54 20.85 -0.98
CA ALA A 117 -12.67 21.67 -0.55
C ALA A 117 -13.83 20.74 -0.15
N PRO A 118 -14.49 20.90 1.02
CA PRO A 118 -14.44 22.02 1.96
C PRO A 118 -14.33 21.59 3.44
N LEU A 119 -13.24 21.93 4.14
CA LEU A 119 -13.21 21.86 5.62
C LEU A 119 -12.68 23.10 6.34
N LEU A 120 -12.34 24.19 5.62
CA LEU A 120 -11.90 25.43 6.25
C LEU A 120 -12.74 26.63 5.76
N PRO A 121 -13.50 27.30 6.64
CA PRO A 121 -14.14 28.56 6.30
C PRO A 121 -13.06 29.64 6.12
N GLY A 122 -13.02 30.28 4.95
CA GLY A 122 -12.21 31.48 4.71
C GLY A 122 -11.03 31.36 3.75
N TRP A 123 -10.86 30.24 3.03
CA TRP A 123 -9.87 30.14 1.95
C TRP A 123 -10.47 30.63 0.62
N GLU A 124 -9.91 31.70 0.05
CA GLU A 124 -10.19 32.13 -1.32
C GLU A 124 -9.06 31.63 -2.25
N CYS A 125 -9.41 30.93 -3.33
CA CYS A 125 -8.45 30.50 -4.35
C CYS A 125 -7.82 31.72 -5.05
N PRO A 126 -6.48 31.78 -5.25
CA PRO A 126 -5.83 32.94 -5.87
C PRO A 126 -6.10 33.10 -7.38
N ALA A 127 -6.88 32.22 -7.99
CA ALA A 127 -7.25 32.29 -9.41
C ALA A 127 -8.77 32.27 -9.52
N GLY A 128 -9.34 33.35 -10.06
CA GLY A 128 -10.78 33.65 -10.11
C GLY A 128 -11.63 32.68 -10.95
N GLY A 129 -11.75 31.43 -10.52
CA GLY A 129 -12.65 30.43 -11.07
C GLY A 129 -13.90 30.28 -10.20
N THR A 130 -15.01 30.85 -10.64
CA THR A 130 -16.33 30.65 -10.00
C THR A 130 -16.86 29.27 -10.33
N GLY A 131 -17.12 28.43 -9.32
CA GLY A 131 -17.67 27.10 -9.53
C GLY A 131 -18.40 26.55 -8.33
N SER A 132 -19.63 27.01 -8.10
CA SER A 132 -20.59 26.35 -7.21
C SER A 132 -20.88 24.94 -7.73
N ARG A 133 -20.81 23.89 -6.91
CA ARG A 133 -21.53 22.65 -7.21
C ARG A 133 -21.81 21.80 -5.97
N SER A 134 -23.10 21.50 -5.80
CA SER A 134 -23.71 20.65 -4.80
C SER A 134 -23.47 19.16 -5.10
N HIS A 135 -23.03 18.40 -4.11
CA HIS A 135 -22.87 16.95 -4.14
C HIS A 135 -24.20 16.20 -3.92
N PRO A 136 -24.45 15.09 -4.63
CA PRO A 136 -25.25 13.99 -4.12
C PRO A 136 -24.36 12.82 -3.67
N TYR A 137 -24.77 12.18 -2.57
CA TYR A 137 -24.20 10.95 -1.99
C TYR A 137 -24.81 9.71 -2.69
N TYR A 138 -24.11 8.55 -2.69
CA TYR A 138 -24.63 7.15 -2.49
C TYR A 138 -23.75 6.05 -3.13
N PRO A 139 -23.88 4.74 -2.74
CA PRO A 139 -22.75 3.90 -2.36
C PRO A 139 -22.56 2.62 -3.21
N GLY A 140 -21.37 2.02 -3.08
CA GLY A 140 -21.08 0.58 -3.08
C GLY A 140 -21.57 -0.29 -4.24
N ALA A 141 -20.65 -0.75 -5.08
CA ALA A 141 -20.87 -1.93 -5.93
C ALA A 141 -19.60 -2.81 -5.98
N GLY A 142 -19.72 -4.03 -5.48
CA GLY A 142 -18.70 -5.07 -5.61
C GLY A 142 -18.78 -5.78 -6.97
N GLY A 143 -17.62 -6.15 -7.51
CA GLY A 143 -17.49 -7.00 -8.70
C GLY A 143 -16.06 -7.54 -8.81
N ARG A 144 -15.92 -8.87 -8.95
CA ARG A 144 -14.67 -9.63 -8.99
C ARG A 144 -13.99 -9.52 -10.37
N TRP A 145 -12.67 -9.31 -10.40
CA TRP A 145 -11.85 -9.39 -11.63
C TRP A 145 -10.74 -10.46 -11.57
N GLU A 146 -10.55 -11.15 -12.70
CA GLU A 146 -9.51 -12.15 -12.99
C GLU A 146 -8.37 -11.53 -13.84
N GLY A 147 -7.12 -11.88 -13.52
CA GLY A 147 -5.91 -11.64 -14.33
C GLY A 147 -5.31 -10.24 -14.17
N GLY A 148 -4.00 -10.01 -14.17
CA GLY A 148 -2.82 -10.82 -14.41
C GLY A 148 -1.63 -9.86 -14.57
N LEU A 149 -0.49 -10.20 -13.95
CA LEU A 149 0.90 -9.78 -14.23
C LEU A 149 1.14 -8.37 -14.81
N PHE A 150 1.73 -7.46 -14.01
CA PHE A 150 2.69 -6.50 -14.54
C PHE A 150 3.59 -5.92 -13.44
N TRP A 151 4.82 -5.55 -13.86
CA TRP A 151 5.88 -4.78 -13.18
C TRP A 151 7.13 -5.55 -12.69
N GLU A 152 7.99 -5.90 -13.66
CA GLU A 152 9.42 -5.65 -13.54
C GLU A 152 9.68 -4.15 -13.79
N GLY A 153 10.59 -3.55 -13.00
CA GLY A 153 11.33 -2.35 -13.38
C GLY A 153 10.87 -1.02 -12.79
N ALA A 154 11.39 -0.69 -11.60
CA ALA A 154 11.86 0.65 -11.22
C ALA A 154 12.79 0.54 -10.00
#